data_AF-Q6AKY1-F1
#
_entry.id   AF-Q6AKY1-F1
#
_cell.length_a   1.000
_cell.length_b   1.000
_cell.length_c   1.000
_cell.angle_alpha   90.00
_cell.angle_beta   90.00
_cell.angle_gamma   90.00
#
_symmetry.space_group_name_H-M   'P 1'
#
loop_
_entity.id
_entity.type
_entity.pdbx_description
1 polymer ?
#
loop_
_entity_poly.entity_id
_entity_poly.type
_entity_poly.pdbx_seq_one_letter_code
_entity_poly.pdbx_strand_id
1 'polypeptide(L)' 'MGLDFTVLKKKTKEVIELLDHRDLNNLPYFKEKNPSSEHIAIFIFDILAPVLEHKRYSLYSVRVMETDNQGCTYFAPSQG' A
#
# COMPACT_ATOMS: atom_id res chain seq x y z
N MET A 1 -5.65 17.87 -15.87
CA MET A 1 -6.34 16.63 -15.50
C MET A 1 -5.41 15.84 -14.60
N GLY A 2 -5.75 15.80 -13.32
CA GLY A 2 -5.05 15.01 -12.31
C GLY A 2 -5.41 13.53 -12.42
N LEU A 3 -4.91 12.74 -11.45
CA LEU A 3 -5.26 11.33 -11.32
C LEU A 3 -6.78 11.14 -11.22
N ASP A 4 -7.32 10.18 -11.96
CA ASP A 4 -8.73 9.82 -11.86
C ASP A 4 -8.98 9.00 -10.57
N PHE A 5 -9.85 9.52 -9.69
CA PHE A 5 -10.15 8.88 -8.41
C PHE A 5 -10.78 7.49 -8.58
N THR A 6 -11.46 7.22 -9.69
CA THR A 6 -12.02 5.89 -9.99
C THR A 6 -10.91 4.88 -10.22
N VAL A 7 -9.87 5.28 -10.97
CA VAL A 7 -8.71 4.43 -11.22
C VAL A 7 -7.95 4.18 -9.93
N LEU A 8 -7.69 5.22 -9.14
CA LEU A 8 -7.03 5.08 -7.83
C LEU A 8 -7.79 4.11 -6.93
N LYS A 9 -9.10 4.33 -6.76
CA LYS A 9 -9.94 3.47 -5.91
C LYS A 9 -9.94 2.02 -6.38
N LYS A 10 -10.00 1.79 -7.70
CA LYS A 10 -9.94 0.45 -8.27
C LYS A 10 -8.60 -0.22 -7.96
N LYS A 11 -7.47 0.47 -8.21
CA LYS A 11 -6.13 -0.06 -7.96
C LYS A 11 -5.88 -0.36 -6.50
N THR A 12 -6.25 0.56 -5.60
CA THR A 12 -6.16 0.32 -4.16
C THR A 12 -7.01 -0.89 -3.77
N LYS A 13 -8.25 -1.00 -4.26
CA LYS A 13 -9.11 -2.16 -3.96
C LYS A 13 -8.48 -3.48 -4.40
N GLU A 14 -7.93 -3.55 -5.61
CA GLU A 14 -7.25 -4.77 -6.10
C GLU A 14 -6.12 -5.21 -5.16
N VAL A 15 -5.34 -4.27 -4.61
CA VAL A 15 -4.26 -4.58 -3.65
C VAL A 15 -4.81 -5.00 -2.29
N ILE A 16 -5.85 -4.33 -1.80
CA ILE A 16 -6.50 -4.72 -0.53
C ILE A 16 -7.14 -6.10 -0.63
N GLU A 17 -7.72 -6.49 -1.77
CA GLU A 17 -8.29 -7.83 -1.99
C GLU A 17 -7.22 -8.95 -1.97
N LEU A 18 -5.93 -8.62 -2.12
CA LEU A 18 -4.83 -9.60 -1.92
C LEU A 18 -4.57 -9.87 -0.43
N LEU A 19 -4.97 -8.95 0.44
CA LEU A 19 -4.76 -9.01 1.89
C LEU A 19 -6.03 -9.43 2.63
N ASP A 20 -7.18 -8.94 2.17
CA ASP A 20 -8.48 -9.17 2.80
C ASP A 20 -8.87 -10.65 2.77
N HIS A 21 -9.37 -11.14 3.91
CA HIS A 21 -9.86 -12.51 4.08
C HIS A 21 -8.83 -13.61 3.72
N ARG A 22 -7.54 -13.29 3.75
CA ARG A 22 -6.43 -14.24 3.53
C ARG A 22 -5.54 -14.35 4.74
N ASP A 23 -4.95 -15.53 4.89
CA ASP A 23 -3.88 -15.73 5.87
C ASP A 23 -2.61 -15.04 5.37
N LEU A 24 -2.31 -13.86 5.94
CA LEU A 24 -1.16 -13.06 5.52
C LEU A 24 0.15 -13.84 5.63
N ASN A 25 0.27 -14.77 6.58
CA ASN A 25 1.46 -15.60 6.75
C ASN A 25 1.76 -16.51 5.56
N ASN A 26 0.76 -16.81 4.72
CA ASN A 26 0.96 -17.60 3.50
C ASN A 26 1.52 -16.77 2.33
N LEU A 27 1.42 -15.43 2.39
CA LEU A 27 1.98 -14.57 1.37
C LEU A 27 3.50 -14.58 1.47
N PRO A 28 4.23 -14.73 0.35
CA PRO A 28 5.69 -14.79 0.36
C PRO A 28 6.31 -13.54 1.00
N TYR A 29 5.67 -12.38 0.85
CA TYR A 29 6.12 -11.13 1.46
C TYR A 29 6.13 -11.16 3.00
N PHE A 30 5.19 -11.88 3.63
CA PHE A 30 5.07 -11.97 5.09
C PHE A 30 5.60 -13.30 5.66
N LYS A 31 6.19 -14.17 4.84
CA LYS A 31 6.83 -15.40 5.34
C LYS A 31 8.07 -15.12 6.17
N GLU A 32 8.84 -14.10 5.80
CA GLU A 32 10.05 -13.67 6.50
C GLU A 32 9.81 -12.46 7.42
N LYS A 33 8.64 -11.81 7.29
CA LYS A 33 8.29 -10.57 7.99
C LYS A 33 6.92 -10.67 8.62
N ASN A 34 6.82 -10.37 9.92
CA ASN A 34 5.53 -10.36 10.61
C ASN A 34 4.52 -9.44 9.89
N PRO A 35 3.25 -9.83 9.73
CA PRO A 35 2.22 -9.01 9.08
C PRO A 35 1.77 -7.84 9.98
N SER A 36 2.69 -6.94 10.34
CA SER A 36 2.40 -5.71 11.10
C SER A 36 1.91 -4.60 10.18
N SER A 37 1.25 -3.59 10.76
CA SER A 37 0.79 -2.39 10.04
C SER A 37 1.89 -1.72 9.20
N GLU A 38 3.14 -1.72 9.69
CA GLU A 38 4.31 -1.22 8.95
C GLU A 38 4.58 -2.02 7.68
N HIS A 39 4.68 -3.35 7.80
CA HIS A 39 4.96 -4.21 6.66
C HIS A 39 3.81 -4.24 5.66
N ILE A 40 2.56 -4.14 6.13
CA ILE A 40 1.39 -4.00 5.27
C ILE A 40 1.43 -2.67 4.51
N ALA A 41 1.78 -1.56 5.17
CA ALA A 41 1.91 -0.27 4.50
C ALA A 41 2.98 -0.28 3.41
N ILE A 42 4.14 -0.90 3.69
CA ILE A 42 5.22 -1.08 2.70
C ILE A 42 4.75 -1.97 1.55
N PHE A 43 4.11 -3.10 1.83
CA PHE A 43 3.59 -4.02 0.81
C PHE A 43 2.61 -3.32 -0.14
N ILE A 44 1.66 -2.57 0.42
CA ILE A 44 0.69 -1.81 -0.38
C ILE A 44 1.41 -0.74 -1.21
N PHE A 45 2.40 -0.06 -0.63
CA PHE A 45 3.20 0.94 -1.34
C PHE A 45 3.96 0.31 -2.51
N ASP A 46 4.68 -0.80 -2.31
CA ASP A 46 5.48 -1.48 -3.33
C ASP A 46 4.63 -1.89 -4.54
N ILE A 47 3.38 -2.31 -4.31
CA ILE A 47 2.47 -2.69 -5.40
C ILE A 47 1.85 -1.46 -6.07
N LEU A 48 1.44 -0.44 -5.30
CA LEU A 48 0.76 0.73 -5.85
C LEU A 48 1.71 1.75 -6.49
N ALA A 49 2.93 1.90 -5.98
CA ALA A 49 3.90 2.87 -6.45
C ALA A 49 4.16 2.78 -7.96
N PRO A 50 4.55 1.61 -8.55
CA PRO A 50 4.78 1.51 -9.99
C PRO A 50 3.48 1.66 -10.80
N VAL A 51 2.33 1.31 -10.23
CA VAL A 51 1.02 1.44 -10.91
C VAL A 51 0.55 2.89 -10.96
N LEU A 52 0.89 3.67 -9.93
CA LEU A 52 0.55 5.09 -9.78
C LEU A 52 1.72 6.00 -10.16
N GLU A 53 2.79 5.47 -10.76
CA GLU A 53 3.90 6.25 -11.25
C GLU A 53 3.54 6.90 -12.59
N HIS A 54 3.58 8.23 -12.63
CA HIS A 54 3.30 9.00 -13.83
C HIS A 54 4.16 10.27 -13.88
N LYS A 55 4.36 10.83 -15.07
CA LYS A 55 5.15 12.06 -15.27
C LYS A 55 4.67 13.30 -14.48
N ARG A 56 3.47 13.25 -13.89
CA ARG A 56 2.81 14.38 -13.21
C ARG A 56 2.46 14.10 -11.75
N TYR A 57 2.53 12.85 -11.32
CA TYR A 57 2.19 12.44 -9.97
C TYR A 57 2.88 11.11 -9.64
N SER A 58 3.13 10.91 -8.37
CA SER A 58 3.62 9.66 -7.81
C SER A 58 2.94 9.41 -6.48
N LEU A 59 2.96 8.16 -6.03
CA LEU A 59 2.48 7.82 -4.71
C LEU A 59 3.38 8.45 -3.64
N TYR A 60 2.82 9.30 -2.79
CA TYR A 60 3.59 10.01 -1.76
C TYR A 60 3.71 9.19 -0.47
N SER A 61 2.62 8.59 -0.01
CA SER A 61 2.60 7.77 1.20
C SER A 61 1.41 6.81 1.21
N VAL A 62 1.52 5.77 2.03
CA VAL A 62 0.45 4.83 2.34
C VAL A 62 0.30 4.77 3.86
N ARG A 63 -0.94 4.91 4.34
CA ARG A 63 -1.26 4.80 5.76
C ARG A 63 -2.18 3.61 6.00
N VAL A 64 -1.81 2.76 6.95
CA VAL A 64 -2.57 1.61 7.41
C VAL A 64 -2.96 1.86 8.87
N MET A 65 -4.24 1.69 9.18
CA MET A 65 -4.80 1.89 10.51
C MET A 65 -5.38 0.57 11.00
N GLU A 66 -4.91 0.08 12.15
CA GLU A 66 -5.45 -1.12 12.80
C GLU A 66 -6.68 -0.77 13.64
N THR A 67 -6.64 0.41 14.28
CA THR A 67 -7.76 1.01 15.03
C THR A 67 -7.84 2.50 14.72
N ASP A 68 -8.92 3.17 15.13
CA ASP A 68 -9.10 4.63 14.93
C ASP A 68 -7.90 5.48 15.38
N ASN A 69 -7.15 5.02 16.38
CA ASN A 69 -6.05 5.78 16.97
C ASN A 69 -4.67 5.11 16.86
N GLN A 70 -4.59 3.94 16.21
CA GLN A 70 -3.33 3.22 16.01
C GLN A 70 -3.15 2.84 14.54
N GLY A 71 -2.05 3.31 13.96
CA GLY A 71 -1.69 3.00 12.59
C GLY A 71 -0.28 3.42 12.26
N CYS A 72 0.17 3.01 11.08
CA CYS A 72 1.48 3.33 10.54
C CYS A 72 1.34 4.05 9.20
N THR A 73 2.23 5.01 8.94
CA THR A 73 2.35 5.68 7.63
C THR A 73 3.72 5.39 7.06
N TYR A 74 3.75 4.77 5.90
CA TYR A 74 4.95 4.61 5.09
C TYR A 74 5.02 5.74 4.06
N PHE A 75 6.17 6.40 3.99
CA PHE A 75 6.43 7.49 3.05
C PHE A 75 7.31 6.99 1.91
N ALA A 76 7.08 7.52 0.70
CA ALA A 76 7.95 7.24 -0.43
C ALA A 76 9.41 7.56 -0.05
N PRO A 77 10.37 6.69 -0.40
CA PRO A 77 11.78 7.00 -0.20
C PRO A 77 12.08 8.30 -0.95
N SER A 78 12.67 9.26 -0.23
CA SER A 78 13.14 10.50 -0.85
C SER A 78 14.11 10.14 -1.96
N GLN A 79 13.68 10.32 -3.22
CA GLN A 79 14.58 10.24 -4.37
C GLN A 79 15.59 11.38 -4.19
N GLY A 80 16.81 11.03 -3.76
CA GLY A 80 17.93 11.95 -3.60
C GLY A 80 18.45 12.46 -4.94
#